data_AF-A0A820W584-F1
#
_entry.id   AF-A0A820W584-F1
#
_cell.length_a   1.000
_cell.length_b   1.000
_cell.length_c   1.000
_cell.angle_alpha   90.00
_cell.angle_beta   90.00
_cell.angle_gamma   90.00
#
_symmetry.space_group_name_H-M   'P 1'
#
loop_
_entity.id
_entity.type
_entity.pdbx_description
1 polymer ?
#
loop_
_entity_poly.entity_id
_entity_poly.type
_entity_poly.pdbx_seq_one_letter_code
_entity_poly.pdbx_strand_id
1 'polypeptide(L)'
;DGVHVREECDEWYFGSLASNSQVSGIFPKIFVHLKPVIVDNNQVTSITNEDSLANDLIGVLREWAHHIEQFYKDDQKVKVNIVSKLMTDLIRHRHRLMCSSHTQEELIELKQTIVDLIDQGTRLLQLDLIIRDQNLNVANSSDTSTHELLNSLMRIEKKSLHDVNHLFKSKIT
;
A
#
# COMPACT_ATOMS: atom_id res chain seq x y z
N ASP A 1 8.76 4.30 -15.14
CA ASP A 1 7.39 4.84 -14.94
C ASP A 1 6.36 3.93 -15.55
N GLY A 2 5.11 4.01 -15.07
CA GLY A 2 3.98 3.32 -15.70
C GLY A 2 3.46 4.14 -16.87
N VAL A 3 3.13 3.49 -17.98
CA VAL A 3 2.60 4.11 -19.19
C VAL A 3 1.33 3.41 -19.66
N HIS A 4 0.41 4.18 -20.23
CA HIS A 4 -0.74 3.67 -20.96
C HIS A 4 -0.44 3.73 -22.45
N VAL A 5 -0.30 2.56 -23.07
CA VAL A 5 -0.08 2.42 -24.50
C VAL A 5 -1.43 2.52 -25.22
N ARG A 6 -1.52 3.40 -26.23
CA ARG A 6 -2.72 3.59 -27.05
C ARG A 6 -2.55 3.05 -28.46
N GLU A 7 -1.37 3.26 -29.04
CA GLU A 7 -1.06 2.86 -30.42
C GLU A 7 0.35 2.26 -30.49
N GLU A 8 0.59 1.45 -31.51
CA GLU A 8 1.91 0.90 -31.81
C GLU A 8 2.25 1.02 -33.30
N CYS A 9 3.52 1.29 -33.59
CA CYS A 9 4.05 1.34 -34.95
C CYS A 9 5.51 0.89 -34.93
N ASP A 10 5.83 -0.16 -35.68
CA ASP A 10 7.16 -0.77 -35.74
C ASP A 10 7.76 -1.01 -34.33
N GLU A 11 8.89 -0.38 -34.05
CA GLU A 11 9.65 -0.44 -32.78
C GLU A 11 9.23 0.64 -31.76
N TRP A 12 8.10 1.31 -31.99
CA TRP A 12 7.60 2.39 -31.15
C TRP A 12 6.19 2.14 -30.64
N TYR A 13 5.95 2.65 -29.43
CA TYR A 13 4.63 2.83 -28.86
C TYR A 13 4.30 4.32 -28.78
N PHE A 14 3.02 4.66 -28.87
CA PHE A 14 2.48 5.97 -28.52
C PHE A 14 1.52 5.83 -27.34
N GLY A 15 1.64 6.72 -26.37
CA GLY A 15 0.89 6.61 -25.13
C GLY A 15 1.03 7.83 -24.22
N SER A 16 0.63 7.67 -22.97
CA SER A 16 0.73 8.69 -21.93
C SER A 16 1.28 8.12 -20.62
N LEU A 17 1.81 8.98 -19.75
CA LEU A 17 2.18 8.57 -18.39
C LEU A 17 0.94 8.15 -17.59
N ALA A 18 1.02 7.04 -16.88
CA ALA A 18 -0.08 6.56 -16.03
C ALA A 18 -0.38 7.52 -14.86
N SER A 19 0.64 8.25 -14.39
CA SER A 19 0.49 9.27 -13.35
C SER A 19 -0.07 10.61 -13.86
N ASN A 20 0.03 10.87 -15.17
CA ASN A 20 -0.45 12.11 -15.78
C ASN A 20 -0.76 11.90 -17.27
N SER A 21 -2.05 11.73 -17.58
CA SER A 21 -2.53 11.48 -18.94
C SER A 21 -2.32 12.67 -19.90
N GLN A 22 -2.06 13.88 -19.40
CA GLN A 22 -1.77 15.06 -20.23
C GLN A 22 -0.36 14.98 -20.85
N VAL A 23 0.55 14.21 -20.25
CA VAL A 23 1.88 13.98 -20.79
C VAL A 23 1.82 12.77 -21.71
N SER A 24 1.80 13.03 -23.02
CA SER A 24 1.75 12.02 -24.08
C SER A 24 2.95 12.12 -25.02
N GLY A 25 3.33 10.98 -25.63
CA GLY A 25 4.45 10.93 -26.57
C GLY A 25 4.73 9.53 -27.09
N ILE A 26 5.79 9.43 -27.88
CA ILE A 26 6.31 8.17 -28.41
C ILE A 26 7.45 7.64 -27.54
N PHE A 27 7.54 6.31 -27.40
CA PHE A 27 8.61 5.65 -26.66
C PHE A 27 8.96 4.28 -27.26
N PRO A 28 10.24 3.87 -27.28
CA PRO A 28 10.65 2.62 -27.93
C PRO A 28 10.11 1.38 -27.22
N LYS A 29 9.71 0.35 -27.97
CA LYS A 29 9.20 -0.92 -27.44
C LYS A 29 10.21 -1.62 -26.53
N ILE A 30 11.51 -1.51 -26.85
CA ILE A 30 12.60 -2.14 -26.08
C ILE A 30 12.68 -1.67 -24.61
N PHE A 31 12.07 -0.53 -24.27
CA PHE A 31 12.03 -0.01 -22.89
C PHE A 31 10.69 -0.25 -22.19
N VAL A 32 9.75 -0.95 -22.83
CA VAL A 32 8.40 -1.15 -22.31
C VAL A 32 8.12 -2.63 -22.09
N HIS A 33 7.76 -2.96 -20.86
CA HIS A 33 7.20 -4.26 -20.53
C HIS A 33 5.68 -4.15 -20.48
N LEU A 34 4.98 -4.83 -21.40
CA LEU A 34 3.52 -4.85 -21.43
C LEU A 34 2.98 -5.70 -20.28
N LYS A 35 1.98 -5.18 -19.57
CA LYS A 35 1.28 -5.86 -18.47
C LYS A 35 -0.23 -5.80 -18.72
N PRO A 36 -0.97 -6.93 -18.59
CA PRO A 36 -2.39 -6.97 -18.88
C PRO A 36 -3.19 -6.09 -17.89
N VAL A 37 -4.23 -5.42 -18.40
CA VAL A 37 -5.07 -4.45 -17.67
C VAL A 37 -6.54 -4.60 -18.10
N ILE A 38 -7.47 -4.51 -17.13
CA ILE A 38 -8.90 -4.29 -17.34
C ILE A 38 -9.14 -2.78 -17.37
N VAL A 39 -9.97 -2.34 -18.30
CA VAL A 39 -10.43 -0.96 -18.37
C VAL A 39 -11.91 -0.94 -18.02
N ASP A 40 -12.27 -0.34 -16.89
CA ASP A 40 -13.66 -0.13 -16.47
C ASP A 40 -13.88 1.35 -16.16
N ASN A 41 -14.92 1.97 -16.76
CA ASN A 41 -15.26 3.39 -16.60
C ASN A 41 -14.05 4.36 -16.65
N ASN A 42 -13.17 4.22 -17.66
CA ASN A 42 -11.91 4.96 -17.82
C ASN A 42 -10.85 4.76 -16.72
N GLN A 43 -11.05 3.83 -15.77
CA GLN A 43 -10.03 3.40 -14.84
C GLN A 43 -9.32 2.15 -15.38
N VAL A 44 -7.99 2.20 -15.41
CA VAL A 44 -7.14 1.10 -15.88
C VAL A 44 -6.62 0.34 -14.66
N THR A 45 -7.10 -0.87 -14.47
CA THR A 45 -6.74 -1.75 -13.34
C THR A 45 -5.96 -2.94 -13.86
N SER A 46 -4.76 -3.19 -13.35
CA SER A 46 -3.96 -4.31 -13.86
C SER A 46 -4.55 -5.67 -13.51
N ILE A 47 -4.57 -6.60 -14.48
CA ILE A 47 -5.07 -7.99 -14.33
C ILE A 47 -4.07 -8.85 -13.58
N THR A 48 -2.90 -8.33 -13.20
CA THR A 48 -1.92 -9.18 -12.52
C THR A 48 -2.53 -9.86 -11.32
N ASN A 49 -2.34 -11.19 -11.23
CA ASN A 49 -2.55 -12.02 -10.04
C ASN A 49 -1.70 -11.58 -8.83
N GLU A 50 -1.16 -10.36 -8.88
CA GLU A 50 -0.49 -9.71 -7.77
C GLU A 50 -1.51 -9.47 -6.67
N ASP A 51 -1.14 -9.87 -5.47
CA ASP A 51 -1.96 -9.72 -4.28
C ASP A 51 -2.44 -8.26 -4.14
N SER A 52 -3.72 -8.05 -3.85
CA SER A 52 -4.30 -6.71 -3.65
C SER A 52 -3.50 -5.89 -2.64
N LEU A 53 -3.06 -6.55 -1.56
CA LEU A 53 -2.24 -5.94 -0.53
C LEU A 53 -0.86 -5.52 -1.07
N ALA A 54 -0.31 -6.26 -2.03
CA ALA A 54 0.93 -5.88 -2.68
C ALA A 54 0.78 -4.52 -3.38
N ASN A 55 -0.31 -4.32 -4.12
CA ASN A 55 -0.57 -3.07 -4.82
C ASN A 55 -0.82 -1.91 -3.84
N ASP A 56 -1.59 -2.15 -2.78
CA ASP A 56 -1.83 -1.18 -1.71
C ASP A 56 -0.52 -0.65 -1.11
N LEU A 57 0.47 -1.53 -0.93
CA LEU A 57 1.78 -1.15 -0.37
C LEU A 57 2.50 -0.08 -1.19
N ILE A 58 2.34 -0.06 -2.51
CA ILE A 58 2.95 0.97 -3.34
C ILE A 58 2.32 2.34 -3.03
N GLY A 59 1.00 2.37 -2.84
CA GLY A 59 0.27 3.58 -2.43
C GLY A 59 0.72 4.09 -1.06
N VAL A 60 0.73 3.19 -0.06
CA VAL A 60 1.16 3.52 1.30
C VAL A 60 2.60 4.08 1.32
N LEU A 61 3.53 3.43 0.61
CA LEU A 61 4.92 3.89 0.56
C LEU A 61 5.05 5.27 -0.10
N ARG A 62 4.24 5.59 -1.11
CA ARG A 62 4.25 6.92 -1.76
C ARG A 62 3.71 8.00 -0.83
N GLU A 63 2.61 7.72 -0.13
CA GLU A 63 2.05 8.63 0.86
C GLU A 63 3.03 8.89 2.01
N TRP A 64 3.68 7.85 2.53
CA TRP A 64 4.67 7.99 3.59
C TRP A 64 5.94 8.71 3.13
N ALA A 65 6.36 8.55 1.88
CA ALA A 65 7.46 9.31 1.30
C ALA A 65 7.18 10.82 1.30
N HIS A 66 5.93 11.22 1.01
CA HIS A 66 5.52 12.62 1.09
C HIS A 66 5.63 13.16 2.52
N HIS A 67 5.23 12.38 3.52
CA HIS A 67 5.35 12.75 4.94
C HIS A 67 6.80 12.82 5.41
N ILE A 68 7.68 11.91 4.96
CA ILE A 68 9.12 11.97 5.25
C ILE A 68 9.73 13.28 4.75
N GLU A 69 9.32 13.76 3.57
CA GLU A 69 9.82 15.03 3.03
C GLU A 69 9.46 16.21 3.94
N GLN A 70 8.24 16.23 4.50
CA GLN A 70 7.80 17.22 5.49
C GLN A 70 8.58 17.05 6.81
N PHE A 71 8.63 15.81 7.33
CA PHE A 71 9.64 15.23 8.21
C PHE A 71 10.98 15.97 8.27
N TYR A 72 11.61 15.93 7.10
CA TYR A 72 12.97 16.40 6.91
C TYR A 72 13.05 17.93 6.93
N LYS A 73 12.07 18.62 6.32
CA LYS A 73 11.99 20.09 6.33
C LYS A 73 11.82 20.67 7.74
N ASP A 74 11.09 19.95 8.59
CA ASP A 74 10.83 20.33 9.98
C ASP A 74 11.91 19.86 10.98
N ASP A 75 13.03 19.31 10.49
CA ASP A 75 14.14 18.76 11.29
C ASP A 75 13.74 17.64 12.28
N GLN A 76 12.64 16.93 12.02
CA GLN A 76 12.15 15.84 12.90
C GLN A 76 12.85 14.51 12.59
N LYS A 77 14.18 14.47 12.76
CA LYS A 77 15.05 13.32 12.40
C LYS A 77 14.61 11.99 12.99
N VAL A 78 14.07 11.99 14.21
CA VAL A 78 13.57 10.77 14.88
C VAL A 78 12.40 10.17 14.10
N LYS A 79 11.42 10.97 13.68
CA LYS A 79 10.29 10.50 12.88
C LYS A 79 10.73 10.00 11.52
N VAL A 80 11.61 10.74 10.85
CA VAL A 80 12.20 10.32 9.56
C VAL A 80 12.83 8.94 9.68
N ASN A 81 13.64 8.69 10.72
CA ASN A 81 14.30 7.40 10.92
C ASN A 81 13.30 6.27 11.21
N ILE A 82 12.28 6.50 12.05
CA ILE A 82 11.27 5.49 12.37
C ILE A 82 10.45 5.13 11.13
N VAL A 83 9.93 6.13 10.40
CA VAL A 83 9.12 5.90 9.19
C VAL A 83 9.96 5.23 8.11
N SER A 84 11.22 5.65 7.91
CA SER A 84 12.11 5.02 6.91
C SER A 84 12.35 3.54 7.20
N LYS A 85 12.48 3.15 8.48
CA LYS A 85 12.60 1.75 8.88
C LYS A 85 11.33 0.97 8.56
N LEU A 86 10.16 1.49 8.93
CA LEU A 86 8.88 0.87 8.60
C LEU A 86 8.70 0.70 7.08
N MET A 87 9.03 1.72 6.28
CA MET A 87 9.01 1.62 4.81
C MET A 87 9.95 0.55 4.29
N THR A 88 11.16 0.45 4.83
CA THR A 88 12.13 -0.59 4.44
C THR A 88 11.59 -1.99 4.74
N ASP A 89 10.94 -2.16 5.88
CA ASP A 89 10.31 -3.43 6.25
C ASP A 89 9.14 -3.76 5.31
N LEU A 90 8.28 -2.79 5.00
CA LEU A 90 7.19 -2.96 4.03
C LEU A 90 7.70 -3.34 2.64
N ILE A 91 8.80 -2.74 2.15
CA ILE A 91 9.42 -3.12 0.88
C ILE A 91 9.90 -4.57 0.91
N ARG A 92 10.54 -5.00 2.01
CA ARG A 92 10.99 -6.38 2.19
C ARG A 92 9.81 -7.35 2.22
N HIS A 93 8.73 -7.00 2.92
CA HIS A 93 7.52 -7.82 2.97
C HIS A 93 6.79 -7.87 1.62
N ARG A 94 6.74 -6.77 0.85
CA ARG A 94 6.23 -6.78 -0.53
C ARG A 94 7.01 -7.76 -1.40
N HIS A 95 8.34 -7.74 -1.32
CA HIS A 95 9.16 -8.70 -2.06
C HIS A 95 8.79 -10.14 -1.69
N ARG A 96 8.65 -10.45 -0.39
CA ARG A 96 8.21 -11.78 0.06
C ARG A 96 6.82 -12.13 -0.50
N LEU A 97 5.84 -11.24 -0.41
CA LEU A 97 4.48 -11.48 -0.89
C LEU A 97 4.44 -11.86 -2.38
N MET A 98 5.41 -11.40 -3.16
CA MET A 98 5.54 -11.66 -4.59
C MET A 98 6.30 -12.96 -4.93
N CYS A 99 7.02 -13.58 -3.99
CA CYS A 99 7.72 -14.84 -4.25
C CYS A 99 6.72 -16.01 -4.25
N SER A 100 6.86 -16.92 -5.22
CA SER A 100 5.91 -18.01 -5.49
C SER A 100 6.02 -19.25 -4.59
N SER A 101 6.79 -19.19 -3.49
CA SER A 101 7.16 -20.36 -2.68
C SER A 101 6.50 -20.41 -1.30
N HIS A 102 5.41 -19.69 -1.08
CA HIS A 102 4.75 -19.59 0.23
C HIS A 102 3.64 -20.62 0.39
N THR A 103 3.51 -21.20 1.57
CA THR A 103 2.29 -21.95 1.94
C THR A 103 1.12 -21.00 2.21
N GLN A 104 -0.09 -21.54 2.30
CA GLN A 104 -1.28 -20.73 2.60
C GLN A 104 -1.20 -20.12 4.00
N GLU A 105 -0.71 -20.84 5.01
CA GLU A 105 -0.54 -20.29 6.36
C GLU A 105 0.51 -19.17 6.38
N GLU A 106 1.65 -19.36 5.72
CA GLU A 106 2.70 -18.34 5.63
C GLU A 106 2.21 -17.06 4.96
N LEU A 107 1.35 -17.18 3.94
CA LEU A 107 0.75 -16.03 3.27
C LEU A 107 -0.17 -15.25 4.20
N ILE A 108 -0.99 -15.93 5.00
CA ILE A 108 -1.92 -15.29 5.96
C ILE A 108 -1.12 -14.52 7.02
N GLU A 109 -0.10 -15.16 7.62
CA GLU A 109 0.75 -14.51 8.62
C GLU A 109 1.52 -13.32 8.05
N LEU A 110 2.02 -13.44 6.81
CA LEU A 110 2.72 -12.37 6.11
C LEU A 110 1.79 -11.18 5.87
N LYS A 111 0.57 -11.42 5.39
CA LYS A 111 -0.44 -10.36 5.19
C LYS A 111 -0.80 -9.67 6.50
N GLN A 112 -1.01 -10.43 7.57
CA GLN A 112 -1.31 -9.84 8.89
C GLN A 112 -0.16 -8.96 9.38
N THR A 113 1.08 -9.44 9.24
CA THR A 113 2.28 -8.66 9.59
C THR A 113 2.36 -7.35 8.81
N ILE A 114 2.05 -7.40 7.51
CA ILE A 114 2.02 -6.23 6.64
C ILE A 114 0.97 -5.22 7.12
N VAL A 115 -0.26 -5.66 7.37
CA VAL A 115 -1.35 -4.79 7.86
C VAL A 115 -0.98 -4.16 9.19
N ASP A 116 -0.39 -4.91 10.10
CA ASP A 116 0.04 -4.41 11.40
C ASP A 116 1.13 -3.33 11.29
N LEU A 117 2.05 -3.46 10.34
CA LEU A 117 3.06 -2.44 10.04
C LEU A 117 2.44 -1.18 9.43
N ILE A 118 1.48 -1.34 8.51
CA ILE A 118 0.73 -0.22 7.93
C ILE A 118 -0.01 0.53 9.04
N ASP A 119 -0.79 -0.15 9.87
CA ASP A 119 -1.54 0.47 10.96
C ASP A 119 -0.63 1.23 11.94
N GLN A 120 0.53 0.67 12.26
CA GLN A 120 1.54 1.33 13.09
C GLN A 120 2.04 2.63 12.46
N GLY A 121 2.39 2.61 11.17
CA GLY A 121 2.87 3.81 10.48
C GLY A 121 1.76 4.84 10.26
N THR A 122 0.55 4.42 9.91
CA THR A 122 -0.63 5.30 9.77
C THR A 122 -0.92 6.04 11.07
N ARG A 123 -0.86 5.36 12.23
CA ARG A 123 -0.99 6.01 13.55
C ARG A 123 0.16 6.98 13.84
N LEU A 124 1.40 6.59 13.54
CA LEU A 124 2.57 7.44 13.75
C LEU A 124 2.49 8.74 12.93
N LEU A 125 1.95 8.64 11.72
CA LEU A 125 1.75 9.75 10.79
C LEU A 125 0.45 10.53 11.04
N GLN A 126 -0.40 10.07 11.98
CA GLN A 126 -1.71 10.66 12.27
C GLN A 126 -2.65 10.68 11.05
N LEU A 127 -2.56 9.63 10.23
CA LEU A 127 -3.41 9.40 9.07
C LEU A 127 -4.67 8.63 9.44
N ASP A 128 -5.68 8.70 8.58
CA ASP A 128 -6.92 7.94 8.77
C ASP A 128 -6.66 6.44 8.61
N LEU A 129 -7.16 5.65 9.56
CA LEU A 129 -7.05 4.19 9.52
C LEU A 129 -8.08 3.60 8.55
N ILE A 130 -7.61 2.67 7.72
CA ILE A 130 -8.47 1.98 6.76
C ILE A 130 -9.10 0.76 7.44
N ILE A 131 -10.42 0.65 7.36
CA ILE A 131 -11.15 -0.53 7.84
C ILE A 131 -10.89 -1.69 6.88
N ARG A 132 -10.40 -2.80 7.43
CA ARG A 132 -10.18 -4.03 6.67
C ARG A 132 -11.16 -5.13 7.10
N ASP A 133 -11.53 -5.98 6.15
CA ASP A 133 -12.37 -7.14 6.38
C ASP A 133 -11.58 -8.30 7.05
N GLN A 134 -12.24 -9.44 7.22
CA GLN A 134 -11.65 -10.65 7.83
C GLN A 134 -10.48 -11.23 7.01
N ASN A 135 -10.45 -10.91 5.71
CA ASN A 135 -9.46 -11.37 4.75
C ASN A 135 -8.37 -10.31 4.50
N LEU A 136 -8.34 -9.24 5.30
CA LEU A 136 -7.39 -8.12 5.24
C LEU A 136 -7.50 -7.23 3.98
N ASN A 137 -8.58 -7.40 3.21
CA ASN A 137 -8.90 -6.49 2.12
C ASN A 137 -9.53 -5.21 2.67
N VAL A 138 -9.40 -4.11 1.92
CA VAL A 138 -10.09 -2.87 2.25
C VAL A 138 -11.60 -3.12 2.20
N ALA A 139 -12.30 -2.82 3.30
CA ALA A 139 -13.73 -3.06 3.42
C ALA A 139 -14.50 -2.11 2.48
N ASN A 140 -15.23 -2.68 1.51
CA ASN A 140 -16.12 -1.92 0.64
C ASN A 140 -17.47 -1.69 1.36
N SER A 141 -17.95 -0.45 1.37
CA SER A 141 -19.20 -0.09 2.05
C SER A 141 -20.45 -0.74 1.43
N SER A 142 -20.41 -1.18 0.16
CA SER A 142 -21.53 -1.90 -0.47
C SER A 142 -21.63 -3.36 -0.07
N ASP A 143 -20.49 -3.98 0.28
CA ASP A 143 -20.38 -5.43 0.44
C ASP A 143 -20.15 -5.85 1.90
N THR A 144 -19.82 -4.89 2.77
CA THR A 144 -19.54 -5.14 4.19
C THR A 144 -20.74 -4.78 5.05
N SER A 145 -21.20 -5.70 5.89
CA SER A 145 -22.33 -5.43 6.78
C SER A 145 -21.97 -4.37 7.86
N THR A 146 -22.97 -3.61 8.33
CA THR A 146 -22.77 -2.62 9.40
C THR A 146 -22.20 -3.23 10.68
N HIS A 147 -22.56 -4.49 10.96
CA HIS A 147 -22.04 -5.25 12.09
C HIS A 147 -20.55 -5.62 11.92
N GLU A 148 -20.12 -5.99 10.72
CA GLU A 148 -18.70 -6.27 10.44
C GLU A 148 -17.84 -5.00 10.48
N LEU A 149 -18.32 -3.90 9.91
CA LEU A 149 -17.67 -2.60 10.01
C LEU A 149 -17.47 -2.19 11.48
N LEU A 150 -18.52 -2.33 12.30
CA LEU A 150 -18.46 -2.02 13.73
C LEU A 150 -17.43 -2.90 14.45
N ASN A 151 -17.39 -4.21 14.16
CA ASN A 151 -16.44 -5.11 14.79
C ASN A 151 -14.99 -4.79 14.39
N SER A 152 -14.75 -4.43 13.12
CA SER A 152 -13.43 -3.99 12.67
C SER A 152 -13.01 -2.67 13.33
N LEU A 153 -13.91 -1.71 13.46
CA LEU A 153 -13.65 -0.47 14.21
C LEU A 153 -13.31 -0.74 15.68
N MET A 154 -14.09 -1.60 16.34
CA MET A 154 -13.83 -2.00 17.73
C MET A 154 -12.48 -2.72 17.90
N ARG A 155 -12.03 -3.48 16.89
CA ARG A 155 -10.68 -4.09 16.89
C ARG A 155 -9.59 -3.04 16.81
N ILE A 156 -9.76 -2.03 15.94
CA ILE A 156 -8.83 -0.91 15.81
C ILE A 156 -8.70 -0.15 17.12
N GLU A 157 -9.83 0.21 17.75
CA GLU A 157 -9.85 0.92 19.03
C GLU A 157 -9.22 0.09 20.17
N LYS A 158 -9.56 -1.20 20.27
CA LYS A 158 -8.95 -2.09 21.28
C LYS A 158 -7.44 -2.19 21.11
N LYS A 159 -6.95 -2.28 19.87
CA LYS A 159 -5.50 -2.33 19.58
C LYS A 159 -4.83 -1.00 19.97
N SER A 160 -5.48 0.13 19.69
CA SER A 160 -5.03 1.46 20.14
C SER A 160 -4.93 1.56 21.66
N LEU A 161 -5.96 1.11 22.38
CA LEU A 161 -5.95 1.08 23.84
C LEU A 161 -4.89 0.13 24.42
N HIS A 162 -4.64 -1.01 23.77
CA HIS A 162 -3.59 -1.94 24.18
C HIS A 162 -2.19 -1.31 24.06
N ASP A 163 -1.91 -0.66 22.92
CA ASP A 163 -0.63 0.00 22.66
C ASP A 163 -0.38 1.14 23.65
N VAL A 164 -1.40 1.96 23.95
CA VAL A 164 -1.31 3.02 24.98
C VAL A 164 -1.03 2.43 26.36
N ASN A 165 -1.73 1.38 26.77
CA ASN A 165 -1.53 0.75 28.06
C ASN A 165 -0.14 0.10 28.20
N HIS A 166 0.38 -0.49 27.12
CA HIS A 166 1.74 -1.05 27.10
C HIS A 166 2.80 0.04 27.22
N LEU A 167 2.64 1.17 26.52
CA LEU A 167 3.51 2.34 26.65
C LEU A 167 3.51 2.93 28.06
N PHE A 168 2.34 3.05 28.70
CA PHE A 168 2.23 3.52 30.09
C PHE A 168 2.94 2.60 31.09
N LYS A 169 2.82 1.27 30.94
CA LYS A 169 3.51 0.31 31.82
C LYS A 169 5.04 0.32 31.64
N SER A 170 5.52 0.47 30.41
CA SER A 170 6.96 0.51 30.10
C SER A 170 7.70 1.75 30.63
N LYS A 171 6.97 2.82 31.00
CA LYS A 171 7.54 4.08 31.49
C LYS A 171 7.55 4.20 33.02
N ILE A 172 6.92 3.26 33.72
CA ILE A 172 6.77 3.21 35.18
C ILE A 172 7.70 2.13 35.80
N THR A 173 8.41 1.37 34.96
CA THR A 173 9.42 0.38 35.37
C THR A 173 10.80 0.88 34.97
#